data_AF-A0A973F8V3-F1
#
_entry.id   AF-A0A973F8V3-F1
#
_cell.length_a   1.000
_cell.length_b   1.000
_cell.length_c   1.000
_cell.angle_alpha   90.00
_cell.angle_beta   90.00
_cell.angle_gamma   90.00
#
_symmetry.space_group_name_H-M   'P 1'
#
loop_
_entity.id
_entity.type
_entity.pdbx_description
1 polymer ?
#
loop_
_entity_poly.entity_id
_entity_poly.type
_entity_poly.pdbx_seq_one_letter_code
_entity_poly.pdbx_strand_id
1 'polypeptide(L)'
;GHGFGFLGSMDITDGLGNWGWDTGFPEVYDLYAINGAGQSLLNTSLFPNYSTALASQLKSNNIYLNGANAKSANGGTRVPIYAPSTWKPGSSYSHLAESYNGTSNALMTYSLSMGEAIHNPGPVTLGVLTDVGWNIQSKLSTTTTLTSSKNPSTPGQSVTLTAKVSTSSGTPTGTVTFKDGTTTLGTGSLSSGQAKFTTTSLSAGTHSITAVYGGSTGYLTSTSSTLKQVVNLLPLGTPGNLTATAIGSSSSSVVTVKLNWKDNSSAENRFYIERQLYWGGAWSVLGYVGANITTYTDTPPFGFVYNYRVRAWNTTAGYSAYSNVVNPASPNAPSNLTVVAKTNVQFTLNWKDNSTNETGFLIAYRDATKNGSWAYIKALYSPNTTTANLVGGTSGDVYQFAVVSVGPGGLSNFSNIASITAISSTGSQGASSLIQPENGVLDLNFQLPEITINS
;
A
#
# COMPACT_ATOMS: atom_id res chain seq x y z
N GLY A 1 -11.88 51.13 40.31
CA GLY A 1 -10.55 51.59 39.89
C GLY A 1 -10.36 51.19 38.46
N HIS A 2 -10.16 52.15 37.56
CA HIS A 2 -10.20 51.92 36.11
C HIS A 2 -8.88 51.32 35.63
N GLY A 3 -8.71 50.01 35.84
CA GLY A 3 -7.44 49.33 35.58
C GLY A 3 -7.06 49.20 34.09
N PHE A 4 -7.98 49.49 33.15
CA PHE A 4 -7.81 49.15 31.73
C PHE A 4 -8.09 50.27 30.72
N GLY A 5 -8.13 51.54 31.14
CA GLY A 5 -7.88 52.66 30.22
C GLY A 5 -8.99 53.06 29.22
N PHE A 6 -10.24 52.66 29.42
CA PHE A 6 -11.39 53.30 28.76
C PHE A 6 -12.33 53.88 29.81
N LEU A 7 -12.46 55.20 29.82
CA LEU A 7 -13.37 55.95 30.69
C LEU A 7 -14.00 57.08 29.89
N GLY A 8 -15.25 57.40 30.22
CA GLY A 8 -15.97 58.48 29.58
C GLY A 8 -15.85 59.79 30.34
N SER A 9 -16.14 60.90 29.67
CA SER A 9 -16.00 62.24 30.27
C SER A 9 -17.26 62.78 30.94
N MET A 10 -18.37 62.03 30.89
CA MET A 10 -19.65 62.52 31.44
C MET A 10 -19.67 62.53 32.97
N ASP A 11 -20.17 63.62 33.54
CA ASP A 11 -20.33 63.84 34.98
C ASP A 11 -21.66 64.55 35.31
N ILE A 12 -22.01 64.62 36.60
CA ILE A 12 -23.08 65.47 37.13
C ILE A 12 -22.50 66.44 38.17
N THR A 13 -22.57 67.73 37.85
CA THR A 13 -22.12 68.84 38.71
C THR A 13 -23.30 69.76 38.98
N ASP A 14 -23.57 70.07 40.24
CA ASP A 14 -24.70 70.92 40.67
C ASP A 14 -26.07 70.50 40.08
N GLY A 15 -26.27 69.18 39.89
CA GLY A 15 -27.50 68.61 39.35
C GLY A 15 -27.63 68.65 37.82
N LEU A 16 -26.64 69.22 37.11
CA LEU A 16 -26.57 69.27 35.66
C LEU A 16 -25.57 68.23 35.13
N GLY A 17 -25.99 67.49 34.11
CA GLY A 17 -25.13 66.54 33.42
C GLY A 17 -24.26 67.28 32.42
N ASN A 18 -23.00 66.85 32.32
CA ASN A 18 -22.03 67.44 31.41
C ASN A 18 -21.10 66.40 30.81
N TRP A 19 -20.29 66.81 29.84
CA TRP A 19 -19.20 66.02 29.27
C TRP A 19 -18.05 66.92 28.83
N GLY A 20 -16.90 66.29 28.61
CA GLY A 20 -15.69 66.90 28.07
C GLY A 20 -14.80 67.58 29.09
N TRP A 21 -15.03 67.38 30.40
CA TRP A 21 -14.24 67.99 31.48
C TRP A 21 -14.04 69.49 31.29
N ASP A 22 -15.11 70.18 30.91
CA ASP A 22 -15.13 71.63 30.64
C ASP A 22 -14.28 72.09 29.43
N THR A 23 -13.72 71.16 28.65
CA THR A 23 -12.98 71.48 27.41
C THR A 23 -13.88 71.72 26.20
N GLY A 24 -15.14 71.29 26.28
CA GLY A 24 -16.09 71.33 25.17
C GLY A 24 -15.89 70.23 24.11
N PHE A 25 -14.99 69.28 24.33
CA PHE A 25 -14.76 68.12 23.44
C PHE A 25 -15.03 66.79 24.16
N PRO A 26 -15.76 65.85 23.54
CA PRO A 26 -16.00 64.54 24.14
C PRO A 26 -14.76 63.64 24.05
N GLU A 27 -14.66 62.67 24.95
CA GLU A 27 -13.67 61.59 24.86
C GLU A 27 -14.11 60.54 23.84
N VAL A 28 -13.17 59.74 23.33
CA VAL A 28 -13.45 58.69 22.34
C VAL A 28 -14.50 57.68 22.82
N TYR A 29 -14.53 57.41 24.13
CA TYR A 29 -15.53 56.56 24.77
C TYR A 29 -16.95 57.13 24.63
N ASP A 30 -17.11 58.44 24.76
CA ASP A 30 -18.40 59.12 24.76
C ASP A 30 -19.09 59.08 23.41
N LEU A 31 -18.30 58.96 22.32
CA LEU A 31 -18.82 58.82 20.95
C LEU A 31 -19.73 57.58 20.81
N TYR A 32 -19.56 56.57 21.66
CA TYR A 32 -20.32 55.34 21.62
C TYR A 32 -21.51 55.30 22.59
N ALA A 33 -21.65 56.29 23.48
CA ALA A 33 -22.66 56.30 24.51
C ALA A 33 -24.04 56.73 23.98
N ILE A 34 -25.04 55.88 24.25
CA ILE A 34 -26.43 56.08 23.84
C ILE A 34 -27.39 55.77 25.00
N ASN A 35 -28.57 56.38 24.97
CA ASN A 35 -29.67 55.95 25.84
C ASN A 35 -30.39 54.69 25.30
N GLY A 36 -31.35 54.17 26.05
CA GLY A 36 -32.16 53.01 25.62
C GLY A 36 -32.93 53.21 24.32
N ALA A 37 -33.28 54.45 23.96
CA ALA A 37 -33.89 54.78 22.67
C ALA A 37 -32.88 54.77 21.50
N GLY A 38 -31.58 54.60 21.77
CA GLY A 38 -30.51 54.63 20.77
C GLY A 38 -30.04 56.02 20.38
N GLN A 39 -30.43 57.06 21.13
CA GLN A 39 -30.00 58.43 20.90
C GLN A 39 -28.62 58.65 21.52
N SER A 40 -27.70 59.26 20.77
CA SER A 40 -26.39 59.65 21.29
C SER A 40 -26.54 60.64 22.44
N LEU A 41 -25.81 60.41 23.53
CA LEU A 41 -25.75 61.33 24.66
C LEU A 41 -24.99 62.62 24.33
N LEU A 42 -24.28 62.66 23.20
CA LEU A 42 -23.62 63.85 22.65
C LEU A 42 -24.54 64.68 21.73
N ASN A 43 -25.80 64.25 21.52
CA ASN A 43 -26.76 65.03 20.76
C ASN A 43 -27.19 66.25 21.59
N THR A 44 -26.54 67.39 21.37
CA THR A 44 -26.78 68.64 22.12
C THR A 44 -28.16 69.26 21.89
N SER A 45 -28.90 68.85 20.85
CA SER A 45 -30.29 69.26 20.66
C SER A 45 -31.25 68.53 21.62
N LEU A 46 -30.91 67.31 22.05
CA LEU A 46 -31.68 66.51 23.00
C LEU A 46 -31.14 66.60 24.42
N PHE A 47 -29.81 66.64 24.55
CA PHE A 47 -29.08 66.64 25.81
C PHE A 47 -28.02 67.76 25.78
N PRO A 48 -28.40 69.03 26.00
CA PRO A 48 -27.45 70.14 26.03
C PRO A 48 -26.35 69.92 27.08
N ASN A 49 -25.16 70.47 26.84
CA ASN A 49 -24.03 70.45 27.77
C ASN A 49 -23.85 71.86 28.35
N TYR A 50 -24.17 72.16 29.61
CA TYR A 50 -24.69 71.35 30.72
C TYR A 50 -26.23 71.25 30.69
N SER A 51 -26.85 70.14 31.15
CA SER A 51 -28.32 70.07 31.28
C SER A 51 -28.87 69.05 32.29
N THR A 52 -30.07 69.32 32.80
CA THR A 52 -30.87 68.36 33.58
C THR A 52 -31.33 67.17 32.74
N ALA A 53 -31.50 67.36 31.42
CA ALA A 53 -31.84 66.30 30.49
C ALA A 53 -30.73 65.24 30.43
N LEU A 54 -29.47 65.67 30.28
CA LEU A 54 -28.30 64.78 30.32
C LEU A 54 -28.14 64.11 31.70
N ALA A 55 -28.28 64.87 32.80
CA ALA A 55 -28.25 64.31 34.16
C ALA A 55 -29.31 63.22 34.37
N SER A 56 -30.49 63.37 33.76
CA SER A 56 -31.56 62.37 33.86
C SER A 56 -31.19 61.08 33.13
N GLN A 57 -30.51 61.17 31.97
CA GLN A 57 -30.01 59.98 31.26
C GLN A 57 -28.93 59.26 32.08
N LEU A 58 -27.96 60.00 32.65
CA LEU A 58 -26.89 59.44 33.47
C LEU A 58 -27.38 58.76 34.77
N LYS A 59 -28.64 59.00 35.15
CA LYS A 59 -29.33 58.38 36.30
C LYS A 59 -30.47 57.43 35.90
N SER A 60 -30.48 56.91 34.67
CA SER A 60 -31.66 56.21 34.11
C SER A 60 -31.65 54.68 34.23
N ASN A 61 -30.53 54.06 34.61
CA ASN A 61 -30.24 52.64 34.43
C ASN A 61 -30.35 52.15 32.97
N ASN A 62 -30.36 53.07 32.00
CA ASN A 62 -30.74 52.78 30.61
C ASN A 62 -29.75 53.40 29.61
N ILE A 63 -28.46 53.20 29.87
CA ILE A 63 -27.35 53.70 29.03
C ILE A 63 -26.54 52.52 28.52
N TYR A 64 -26.05 52.64 27.28
CA TYR A 64 -25.29 51.60 26.59
C TYR A 64 -24.15 52.17 25.76
N LEU A 65 -23.15 51.32 25.49
CA LEU A 65 -22.19 51.51 24.41
C LEU A 65 -22.66 50.82 23.12
N ASN A 66 -22.51 51.52 21.99
CA ASN A 66 -23.00 51.09 20.67
C ASN A 66 -21.88 50.80 19.65
N GLY A 67 -20.65 50.60 20.10
CA GLY A 67 -19.53 50.22 19.24
C GLY A 67 -19.74 48.86 18.57
N ALA A 68 -19.21 48.69 17.35
CA ALA A 68 -19.47 47.51 16.53
C ALA A 68 -18.83 46.24 17.11
N ASN A 69 -17.61 46.36 17.64
CA ASN A 69 -16.85 45.25 18.19
C ASN A 69 -17.42 44.83 19.55
N ALA A 70 -17.73 45.79 20.43
CA ALA A 70 -18.37 45.56 21.71
C ALA A 70 -19.74 44.88 21.55
N LYS A 71 -20.56 45.30 20.57
CA LYS A 71 -21.83 44.63 20.26
C LYS A 71 -21.64 43.20 19.78
N SER A 72 -20.71 42.97 18.85
CA SER A 72 -20.39 41.63 18.34
C SER A 72 -19.99 40.69 19.50
N ALA A 73 -19.14 41.18 20.39
CA ALA A 73 -18.71 40.47 21.60
C ALA A 73 -19.86 40.22 22.61
N ASN A 74 -20.89 41.05 22.59
CA ASN A 74 -22.07 40.97 23.46
C ASN A 74 -23.28 40.30 22.76
N GLY A 75 -23.02 39.30 21.93
CA GLY A 75 -24.08 38.54 21.24
C GLY A 75 -24.90 39.37 20.24
N GLY A 76 -24.32 40.44 19.68
CA GLY A 76 -24.96 41.35 18.74
C GLY A 76 -25.77 42.48 19.40
N THR A 77 -25.84 42.54 20.73
CA THR A 77 -26.64 43.53 21.46
C THR A 77 -25.79 44.65 22.05
N ARG A 78 -26.39 45.83 22.26
CA ARG A 78 -25.73 47.01 22.87
C ARG A 78 -25.22 46.66 24.28
N VAL A 79 -24.05 47.20 24.65
CA VAL A 79 -23.39 46.86 25.92
C VAL A 79 -23.90 47.78 27.03
N PRO A 80 -24.66 47.28 28.03
CA PRO A 80 -25.17 48.11 29.12
C PRO A 80 -24.03 48.62 30.01
N ILE A 81 -24.13 49.88 30.41
CA ILE A 81 -23.19 50.53 31.33
C ILE A 81 -23.88 50.86 32.66
N TYR A 82 -23.09 50.95 33.71
CA TYR A 82 -23.58 51.26 35.05
C TYR A 82 -23.99 52.73 35.16
N ALA A 83 -25.30 52.99 35.15
CA ALA A 83 -25.90 54.32 35.27
C ALA A 83 -27.02 54.34 36.33
N PRO A 84 -26.71 54.12 37.62
CA PRO A 84 -27.70 53.99 38.69
C PRO A 84 -28.55 55.25 38.88
N SER A 85 -29.73 55.11 39.51
CA SER A 85 -30.62 56.25 39.82
C SER A 85 -29.99 57.33 40.71
N THR A 86 -28.97 56.94 41.49
CA THR A 86 -28.17 57.85 42.30
C THR A 86 -26.77 57.95 41.69
N TRP A 87 -26.37 59.16 41.28
CA TRP A 87 -25.02 59.41 40.77
C TRP A 87 -23.96 58.96 41.77
N LYS A 88 -22.99 58.18 41.29
CA LYS A 88 -21.84 57.70 42.05
C LYS A 88 -20.57 58.23 41.37
N PRO A 89 -19.98 59.34 41.87
CA PRO A 89 -18.75 59.88 41.32
C PRO A 89 -17.68 58.80 41.15
N GLY A 90 -17.02 58.79 39.99
CA GLY A 90 -15.99 57.81 39.64
C GLY A 90 -16.49 56.39 39.34
N SER A 91 -17.80 56.13 39.42
CA SER A 91 -18.38 54.80 39.11
C SER A 91 -19.41 54.85 38.01
N SER A 92 -20.41 55.73 38.15
CA SER A 92 -21.46 55.94 37.16
C SER A 92 -20.84 56.29 35.80
N TYR A 93 -21.41 55.74 34.72
CA TYR A 93 -20.99 55.94 33.33
C TYR A 93 -19.60 55.39 32.95
N SER A 94 -18.77 54.99 33.91
CA SER A 94 -17.42 54.48 33.63
C SER A 94 -17.26 52.96 33.71
N HIS A 95 -18.28 52.24 34.18
CA HIS A 95 -18.23 50.78 34.35
C HIS A 95 -19.31 50.09 33.52
N LEU A 96 -19.08 48.83 33.20
CA LEU A 96 -20.09 47.93 32.65
C LEU A 96 -21.18 47.67 33.69
N ALA A 97 -22.39 47.35 33.23
CA ALA A 97 -23.51 47.05 34.12
C ALA A 97 -23.28 45.80 34.98
N GLU A 98 -23.91 45.73 36.15
CA GLU A 98 -23.79 44.61 37.10
C GLU A 98 -24.29 43.27 36.57
N SER A 99 -25.06 43.27 35.47
CA SER A 99 -25.43 42.02 34.80
C SER A 99 -24.23 41.20 34.33
N TYR A 100 -23.04 41.79 34.25
CA TYR A 100 -21.80 41.09 33.92
C TYR A 100 -21.07 40.51 35.12
N ASN A 101 -21.48 40.82 36.35
CA ASN A 101 -20.85 40.30 37.56
C ASN A 101 -20.96 38.75 37.60
N GLY A 102 -19.89 38.07 37.99
CA GLY A 102 -19.79 36.61 37.94
C GLY A 102 -19.69 35.98 36.54
N THR A 103 -19.58 36.80 35.48
CA THR A 103 -19.37 36.32 34.10
C THR A 103 -17.93 36.54 33.63
N SER A 104 -17.59 36.03 32.45
CA SER A 104 -16.29 36.29 31.81
C SER A 104 -16.05 37.77 31.47
N ASN A 105 -17.06 38.64 31.57
CA ASN A 105 -16.98 40.08 31.28
C ASN A 105 -16.96 40.95 32.55
N ALA A 106 -16.72 40.37 33.74
CA ALA A 106 -16.83 41.06 35.01
C ALA A 106 -15.71 42.08 35.31
N LEU A 107 -14.58 42.11 34.55
CA LEU A 107 -13.40 42.92 34.93
C LEU A 107 -13.70 44.41 35.15
N MET A 108 -14.68 44.96 34.42
CA MET A 108 -15.01 46.38 34.44
C MET A 108 -16.40 46.66 35.02
N THR A 109 -16.96 45.78 35.86
CA THR A 109 -18.17 46.09 36.67
C THR A 109 -17.84 47.08 37.79
N TYR A 110 -18.83 47.80 38.34
CA TYR A 110 -18.54 48.87 39.31
C TYR A 110 -18.16 48.31 40.69
N SER A 111 -18.60 47.11 41.02
CA SER A 111 -18.29 46.43 42.27
C SER A 111 -17.47 45.16 42.05
N LEU A 112 -16.52 44.92 42.96
CA LEU A 112 -15.79 43.67 43.10
C LEU A 112 -16.08 43.11 44.49
N SER A 113 -16.27 41.80 44.59
CA SER A 113 -16.39 41.11 45.87
C SER A 113 -15.03 41.04 46.59
N MET A 114 -15.05 40.89 47.91
CA MET A 114 -13.81 40.77 48.70
C MET A 114 -13.03 39.52 48.28
N GLY A 115 -11.82 39.70 47.76
CA GLY A 115 -10.97 38.61 47.26
C GLY A 115 -11.18 38.24 45.78
N GLU A 116 -12.04 38.95 45.06
CA GLU A 116 -12.26 38.71 43.63
C GLU A 116 -11.09 39.26 42.78
N ALA A 117 -10.42 38.37 42.05
CA ALA A 117 -9.35 38.71 41.12
C ALA A 117 -9.70 38.23 39.72
N ILE A 118 -9.92 39.18 38.81
CA ILE A 118 -10.25 38.90 37.42
C ILE A 118 -9.01 39.15 36.57
N HIS A 119 -8.44 38.08 36.00
CA HIS A 119 -7.24 38.14 35.17
C HIS A 119 -7.52 38.04 33.66
N ASN A 120 -8.78 38.16 33.27
CA ASN A 120 -9.21 38.16 31.88
C ASN A 120 -10.14 39.36 31.64
N PRO A 121 -9.82 40.26 30.69
CA PRO A 121 -10.70 41.40 30.39
C PRO A 121 -12.09 40.98 29.91
N GLY A 122 -12.21 39.79 29.30
CA GLY A 122 -13.45 39.34 28.72
C GLY A 122 -13.68 39.90 27.32
N PRO A 123 -14.47 39.20 26.48
CA PRO A 123 -14.71 39.60 25.11
C PRO A 123 -15.36 40.99 24.98
N VAL A 124 -16.26 41.37 25.88
CA VAL A 124 -16.95 42.67 25.84
C VAL A 124 -15.97 43.82 26.07
N THR A 125 -15.15 43.74 27.11
CA THR A 125 -14.10 44.73 27.42
C THR A 125 -13.10 44.87 26.28
N LEU A 126 -12.67 43.76 25.66
CA LEU A 126 -11.79 43.80 24.48
C LEU A 126 -12.48 44.44 23.27
N GLY A 127 -13.78 44.18 23.09
CA GLY A 127 -14.60 44.84 22.08
C GLY A 127 -14.66 46.36 22.29
N VAL A 128 -14.89 46.81 23.52
CA VAL A 128 -14.90 48.24 23.87
C VAL A 128 -13.54 48.87 23.59
N LEU A 129 -12.44 48.24 24.03
CA LEU A 129 -11.08 48.70 23.74
C LEU A 129 -10.81 48.85 22.24
N THR A 130 -11.25 47.87 21.44
CA THR A 130 -11.13 47.91 19.97
C THR A 130 -11.93 49.07 19.38
N ASP A 131 -13.17 49.30 19.86
CA ASP A 131 -14.01 50.41 19.43
C ASP A 131 -13.36 51.78 19.78
N VAL A 132 -12.71 51.90 20.94
CA VAL A 132 -11.99 53.14 21.32
C VAL A 132 -10.57 53.25 20.74
N GLY A 133 -10.23 52.42 19.74
CA GLY A 133 -9.03 52.56 18.93
C GLY A 133 -7.81 51.79 19.44
N TRP A 134 -7.95 50.91 20.43
CA TRP A 134 -6.85 50.05 20.84
C TRP A 134 -6.63 48.94 19.81
N ASN A 135 -5.36 48.71 19.46
CA ASN A 135 -4.97 47.55 18.66
C ASN A 135 -4.86 46.32 19.57
N ILE A 136 -5.99 45.63 19.77
CA ILE A 136 -6.03 44.37 20.50
C ILE A 136 -5.41 43.29 19.60
N GLN A 137 -4.18 42.87 19.93
CA GLN A 137 -3.35 42.03 19.08
C GLN A 137 -4.11 40.81 18.54
N SER A 138 -4.36 40.82 17.24
CA SER A 138 -4.75 39.64 16.49
C SER A 138 -3.69 38.55 16.65
N LYS A 139 -4.10 37.28 16.80
CA LYS A 139 -3.15 36.15 16.83
C LYS A 139 -2.14 36.28 15.67
N LEU A 140 -0.87 36.03 15.96
CA LEU A 140 0.20 36.11 14.98
C LEU A 140 0.08 35.00 13.93
N SER A 141 0.25 35.36 12.66
CA SER A 141 0.34 34.40 11.56
C SER A 141 1.54 33.47 11.75
N THR A 142 1.35 32.20 11.41
CA THR A 142 2.42 31.20 11.47
C THR A 142 2.70 30.60 10.11
N THR A 143 3.92 30.10 9.93
CA THR A 143 4.36 29.33 8.75
C THR A 143 4.87 27.98 9.23
N THR A 144 4.35 26.90 8.66
CA THR A 144 4.80 25.53 8.95
C THR A 144 5.61 24.99 7.78
N THR A 145 6.82 24.47 8.05
CA THR A 145 7.60 23.70 7.07
C THR A 145 7.73 22.25 7.55
N LEU A 146 7.91 21.33 6.60
CA LEU A 146 7.97 19.89 6.86
C LEU A 146 9.17 19.28 6.16
N THR A 147 9.93 18.46 6.90
CA THR A 147 11.03 17.65 6.37
C THR A 147 10.88 16.19 6.81
N SER A 148 11.49 15.29 6.04
CA SER A 148 11.62 13.87 6.38
C SER A 148 13.10 13.54 6.61
N SER A 149 13.37 12.69 7.60
CA SER A 149 14.72 12.20 7.89
C SER A 149 15.29 11.32 6.78
N LYS A 150 14.44 10.70 5.94
CA LYS A 150 14.87 9.79 4.87
C LYS A 150 13.85 9.72 3.74
N ASN A 151 14.25 10.14 2.55
CA ASN A 151 13.42 10.12 1.35
C ASN A 151 14.30 9.95 0.09
N PRO A 152 14.23 8.82 -0.64
CA PRO A 152 13.34 7.68 -0.43
C PRO A 152 13.73 6.80 0.77
N SER A 153 12.75 6.10 1.36
CA SER A 153 12.91 5.04 2.38
C SER A 153 12.53 3.66 1.83
N THR A 154 12.63 2.58 2.61
CA THR A 154 12.09 1.24 2.28
C THR A 154 10.96 0.84 3.23
N PRO A 155 10.08 -0.12 2.88
CA PRO A 155 9.02 -0.59 3.79
C PRO A 155 9.58 -1.04 5.15
N GLY A 156 8.88 -0.70 6.23
CA GLY A 156 9.31 -1.00 7.60
C GLY A 156 10.45 -0.11 8.13
N GLN A 157 11.09 0.71 7.28
CA GLN A 157 12.16 1.60 7.71
C GLN A 157 11.60 2.79 8.50
N SER A 158 12.24 3.09 9.64
CA SER A 158 11.86 4.24 10.46
C SER A 158 12.12 5.56 9.72
N VAL A 159 11.08 6.37 9.61
CA VAL A 159 11.10 7.73 9.06
C VAL A 159 10.59 8.70 10.12
N THR A 160 11.37 9.74 10.40
CA THR A 160 10.98 10.83 11.29
C THR A 160 10.60 12.05 10.47
N LEU A 161 9.34 12.44 10.55
CA LEU A 161 8.80 13.67 10.01
C LEU A 161 9.02 14.80 11.04
N THR A 162 9.62 15.90 10.62
CA THR A 162 9.87 17.07 11.47
C THR A 162 9.14 18.28 10.90
N ALA A 163 8.19 18.81 11.67
CA ALA A 163 7.53 20.06 11.38
C ALA A 163 8.19 21.19 12.16
N LYS A 164 8.48 22.31 11.49
CA LYS A 164 8.95 23.56 12.11
C LYS A 164 7.90 24.64 11.91
N VAL A 165 7.45 25.24 13.01
CA VAL A 165 6.46 26.32 13.02
C VAL A 165 7.15 27.61 13.42
N SER A 166 7.11 28.62 12.56
CA SER A 166 7.69 29.95 12.80
C SER A 166 6.65 31.05 12.71
N THR A 167 6.97 32.20 13.29
CA THR A 167 6.13 33.40 13.39
C THR A 167 7.06 34.63 13.40
N SER A 168 6.51 35.83 13.27
CA SER A 168 7.28 37.08 13.33
C SER A 168 7.80 37.41 14.73
N SER A 169 7.15 36.95 15.79
CA SER A 169 7.56 37.16 17.18
C SER A 169 7.05 36.05 18.10
N GLY A 170 7.84 35.72 19.13
CA GLY A 170 7.55 34.65 20.08
C GLY A 170 7.80 33.23 19.53
N THR A 171 7.53 32.23 20.37
CA THR A 171 7.66 30.80 20.01
C THR A 171 6.28 30.15 20.01
N PRO A 172 5.80 29.66 18.85
CA PRO A 172 4.53 28.94 18.78
C PRO A 172 4.53 27.69 19.67
N THR A 173 3.43 27.48 20.37
CA THR A 173 3.17 26.33 21.26
C THR A 173 1.99 25.53 20.73
N GLY A 174 1.72 24.34 21.29
CA GLY A 174 0.59 23.50 20.88
C GLY A 174 1.03 22.27 20.09
N THR A 175 0.19 21.79 19.18
CA THR A 175 0.37 20.49 18.51
C THR A 175 0.33 20.61 16.99
N VAL A 176 1.07 19.70 16.33
CA VAL A 176 1.07 19.51 14.88
C VAL A 176 0.52 18.13 14.58
N THR A 177 -0.41 18.05 13.63
CA THR A 177 -0.95 16.79 13.08
C THR A 177 -0.28 16.47 11.75
N PHE A 178 0.32 15.29 11.64
CA PHE A 178 0.93 14.78 10.42
C PHE A 178 -0.09 13.92 9.66
N LYS A 179 -0.26 14.19 8.37
CA LYS A 179 -1.24 13.51 7.52
C LYS A 179 -0.60 12.99 6.25
N ASP A 180 -1.10 11.87 5.76
CA ASP A 180 -0.89 11.37 4.40
C ASP A 180 -2.20 11.51 3.61
N GLY A 181 -2.26 12.48 2.71
CA GLY A 181 -3.53 12.93 2.14
C GLY A 181 -4.51 13.36 3.24
N THR A 182 -5.65 12.67 3.34
CA THR A 182 -6.66 12.92 4.39
C THR A 182 -6.44 12.11 5.66
N THR A 183 -5.60 11.08 5.62
CA THR A 183 -5.39 10.14 6.73
C THR A 183 -4.42 10.72 7.75
N THR A 184 -4.83 10.79 9.01
CA THR A 184 -3.92 11.19 10.10
C THR A 184 -2.94 10.06 10.40
N LEU A 185 -1.64 10.34 10.29
CA LEU A 185 -0.58 9.41 10.69
C LEU A 185 -0.31 9.50 12.21
N GLY A 186 -0.37 10.71 12.76
CA GLY A 186 -0.17 10.95 14.18
C GLY A 186 0.02 12.44 14.50
N THR A 187 0.35 12.73 15.76
CA THR A 187 0.54 14.10 16.25
C THR A 187 1.87 14.25 16.99
N GLY A 188 2.44 15.45 16.96
CA GLY A 188 3.59 15.81 17.79
C GLY A 188 3.37 17.17 18.48
N SER A 189 3.77 17.27 19.75
CA SER A 189 3.76 18.53 20.49
C SER A 189 4.94 19.41 20.08
N LEU A 190 4.72 20.73 20.01
CA LEU A 190 5.78 21.69 19.75
C LEU A 190 6.70 21.82 20.97
N SER A 191 7.99 21.63 20.75
CA SER A 191 9.07 21.99 21.66
C SER A 191 10.03 22.90 20.91
N SER A 192 10.23 24.13 21.40
CA SER A 192 11.02 25.16 20.73
C SER A 192 10.66 25.37 19.25
N GLY A 193 9.35 25.44 18.96
CA GLY A 193 8.82 25.65 17.61
C GLY A 193 8.93 24.44 16.66
N GLN A 194 9.27 23.25 17.15
CA GLN A 194 9.36 22.03 16.34
C GLN A 194 8.54 20.88 16.92
N ALA A 195 7.89 20.13 16.05
CA ALA A 195 7.19 18.88 16.37
C ALA A 195 7.77 17.74 15.54
N LYS A 196 7.88 16.55 16.12
CA LYS A 196 8.39 15.35 15.44
C LYS A 196 7.38 14.22 15.52
N PHE A 197 7.31 13.41 14.48
CA PHE A 197 6.55 12.16 14.44
C PHE A 197 7.37 11.09 13.72
N THR A 198 7.50 9.92 14.32
CA THR A 198 8.28 8.80 13.77
C THR A 198 7.36 7.65 13.43
N THR A 199 7.52 7.07 12.24
CA THR A 199 6.74 5.93 11.78
C THR A 199 7.59 4.92 11.01
N THR A 200 7.22 3.65 11.08
CA THR A 200 7.73 2.53 10.26
C THR A 200 6.65 1.95 9.34
N SER A 201 5.42 2.45 9.42
CA SER A 201 4.22 1.83 8.81
C SER A 201 3.89 2.34 7.42
N LEU A 202 4.70 3.24 6.83
CA LEU A 202 4.49 3.70 5.47
C LEU A 202 4.63 2.53 4.50
N SER A 203 3.57 2.27 3.74
CA SER A 203 3.56 1.24 2.71
C SER A 203 4.47 1.61 1.55
N ALA A 204 4.78 0.66 0.66
CA ALA A 204 5.50 1.01 -0.56
C ALA A 204 4.66 1.96 -1.45
N GLY A 205 5.31 2.94 -2.07
CA GLY A 205 4.65 3.92 -2.92
C GLY A 205 5.08 5.37 -2.63
N THR A 206 4.34 6.32 -3.20
CA THR A 206 4.53 7.75 -2.95
C THR A 206 3.40 8.26 -2.06
N HIS A 207 3.78 8.78 -0.89
CA HIS A 207 2.88 9.38 0.10
C HIS A 207 2.90 10.91 -0.01
N SER A 208 1.74 11.54 0.13
CA SER A 208 1.58 13.00 0.05
C SER A 208 1.42 13.57 1.45
N ILE A 209 2.55 13.81 2.11
CA ILE A 209 2.59 14.13 3.53
C ILE A 209 2.43 15.64 3.75
N THR A 210 1.56 16.03 4.68
CA THR A 210 1.43 17.41 5.17
C THR A 210 1.51 17.46 6.69
N ALA A 211 1.94 18.61 7.21
CA ALA A 211 1.93 18.92 8.65
C ALA A 211 0.99 20.10 8.91
N VAL A 212 0.00 19.89 9.77
CA VAL A 212 -1.04 20.88 10.10
C VAL A 212 -0.86 21.33 11.55
N TYR A 213 -0.47 22.59 11.74
CA TYR A 213 -0.40 23.23 13.04
C TYR A 213 -1.78 23.77 13.45
N GLY A 214 -2.29 23.30 14.60
CA GLY A 214 -3.63 23.63 15.10
C GLY A 214 -3.79 25.03 15.72
N GLY A 215 -2.73 25.84 15.74
CA GLY A 215 -2.72 27.13 16.43
C GLY A 215 -2.62 27.02 17.95
N SER A 216 -2.50 28.15 18.64
CA SER A 216 -2.61 28.23 20.10
C SER A 216 -3.03 29.63 20.55
N THR A 217 -2.90 29.93 21.85
CA THR A 217 -3.10 31.27 22.39
C THR A 217 -2.08 32.22 21.76
N GLY A 218 -2.56 33.26 21.06
CA GLY A 218 -1.70 34.23 20.39
C GLY A 218 -1.17 33.82 19.02
N TYR A 219 -1.42 32.59 18.51
CA TYR A 219 -0.91 32.12 17.22
C TYR A 219 -2.00 31.46 16.35
N LEU A 220 -2.04 31.83 15.07
CA LEU A 220 -2.95 31.26 14.07
C LEU A 220 -2.49 29.89 13.59
N THR A 221 -3.42 29.12 13.02
CA THR A 221 -3.16 27.84 12.38
C THR A 221 -2.34 28.00 11.09
N SER A 222 -1.56 26.99 10.71
CA SER A 222 -0.92 26.94 9.39
C SER A 222 -0.71 25.49 8.93
N THR A 223 -0.54 25.29 7.62
CA THR A 223 -0.29 23.97 7.02
C THR A 223 0.95 24.05 6.13
N SER A 224 1.79 23.01 6.17
CA SER A 224 2.96 22.93 5.31
C SER A 224 2.59 22.75 3.83
N SER A 225 3.54 23.03 2.94
CA SER A 225 3.48 22.44 1.60
C SER A 225 3.52 20.90 1.67
N THR A 226 3.02 20.25 0.63
CA THR A 226 3.02 18.79 0.52
C THR A 226 4.44 18.26 0.28
N LEU A 227 4.91 17.38 1.18
CA LEU A 227 6.12 16.59 1.02
C LEU A 227 5.78 15.27 0.34
N LYS A 228 6.37 14.99 -0.83
CA LYS A 228 6.28 13.68 -1.47
C LYS A 228 7.28 12.71 -0.83
N GLN A 229 6.83 11.89 0.11
CA GLN A 229 7.64 10.83 0.71
C GLN A 229 7.58 9.58 -0.16
N VAL A 230 8.71 9.14 -0.68
CA VAL A 230 8.81 7.93 -1.50
C VAL A 230 9.30 6.77 -0.63
N VAL A 231 8.62 5.63 -0.74
CA VAL A 231 9.01 4.36 -0.12
C VAL A 231 9.32 3.37 -1.24
N ASN A 232 10.61 3.22 -1.55
CA ASN A 232 11.13 2.28 -2.53
C ASN A 232 10.97 0.85 -2.05
N LEU A 233 10.47 -0.02 -2.91
CA LEU A 233 10.50 -1.45 -2.64
C LEU A 233 11.93 -1.97 -2.61
N LEU A 234 12.09 -3.10 -1.93
CA LEU A 234 13.28 -3.91 -2.14
C LEU A 234 13.22 -4.54 -3.55
N PRO A 235 14.34 -4.54 -4.30
CA PRO A 235 14.41 -5.28 -5.56
C PRO A 235 14.11 -6.76 -5.30
N LEU A 236 13.38 -7.40 -6.22
CA LEU A 236 13.06 -8.82 -6.10
C LEU A 236 14.33 -9.66 -6.28
N GLY A 237 14.58 -10.57 -5.34
CA GLY A 237 15.64 -11.54 -5.48
C GLY A 237 15.33 -12.57 -6.55
N THR A 238 16.30 -12.87 -7.40
CA THR A 238 16.17 -13.90 -8.43
C THR A 238 16.10 -15.29 -7.78
N PRO A 239 15.08 -16.12 -8.09
CA PRO A 239 15.04 -17.51 -7.63
C PRO A 239 16.31 -18.25 -8.05
N GLY A 240 16.96 -18.92 -7.11
CA GLY A 240 18.22 -19.62 -7.36
C GLY A 240 18.07 -21.13 -7.36
N ASN A 241 19.08 -21.85 -7.87
CA ASN A 241 19.18 -23.31 -7.76
C ASN A 241 17.89 -24.05 -8.17
N LEU A 242 17.27 -23.61 -9.27
CA LEU A 242 16.12 -24.33 -9.80
C LEU A 242 16.58 -25.74 -10.21
N THR A 243 15.80 -26.74 -9.85
CA THR A 243 16.00 -28.15 -10.18
C THR A 243 14.69 -28.73 -10.69
N ALA A 244 14.77 -29.68 -11.62
CA ALA A 244 13.63 -30.41 -12.16
C ALA A 244 13.87 -31.92 -11.98
N THR A 245 12.99 -32.57 -11.22
CA THR A 245 13.06 -34.00 -10.96
C THR A 245 11.82 -34.66 -11.53
N ALA A 246 12.03 -35.60 -12.44
CA ALA A 246 10.98 -36.48 -12.93
C ALA A 246 10.54 -37.41 -11.81
N ILE A 247 9.24 -37.46 -11.54
CA ILE A 247 8.65 -38.39 -10.58
C ILE A 247 7.75 -39.34 -11.38
N GLY A 248 8.22 -40.59 -11.52
CA GLY A 248 7.51 -41.64 -12.24
C GLY A 248 6.17 -41.95 -11.57
N SER A 249 5.12 -42.05 -12.38
CA SER A 249 3.81 -42.55 -11.97
C SER A 249 3.85 -44.07 -12.00
N SER A 250 3.89 -44.69 -10.83
CA SER A 250 3.96 -46.14 -10.63
C SER A 250 2.77 -46.95 -11.17
N SER A 251 1.93 -46.41 -12.07
CA SER A 251 0.75 -47.09 -12.63
C SER A 251 -0.05 -46.30 -13.70
N SER A 252 0.35 -45.10 -14.12
CA SER A 252 -0.48 -44.24 -14.99
C SER A 252 0.32 -43.58 -16.10
N SER A 253 -0.26 -43.41 -17.30
CA SER A 253 0.36 -42.75 -18.48
C SER A 253 0.65 -41.24 -18.29
N VAL A 254 0.63 -40.75 -17.05
CA VAL A 254 0.69 -39.34 -16.68
C VAL A 254 1.94 -39.10 -15.84
N VAL A 255 2.86 -38.32 -16.40
CA VAL A 255 4.21 -38.09 -15.86
C VAL A 255 4.23 -36.77 -15.12
N THR A 256 4.85 -36.72 -13.95
CA THR A 256 5.00 -35.45 -13.23
C THR A 256 6.46 -35.01 -13.16
N VAL A 257 6.68 -33.71 -13.26
CA VAL A 257 7.98 -33.06 -13.05
C VAL A 257 7.84 -32.17 -11.83
N LYS A 258 8.57 -32.49 -10.77
CA LYS A 258 8.66 -31.66 -9.58
C LYS A 258 9.81 -30.67 -9.73
N LEU A 259 9.47 -29.39 -9.65
CA LEU A 259 10.40 -28.28 -9.60
C LEU A 259 10.66 -27.89 -8.15
N ASN A 260 11.93 -27.64 -7.80
CA ASN A 260 12.31 -27.04 -6.53
C ASN A 260 13.30 -25.91 -6.79
N TRP A 261 13.15 -24.78 -6.09
CA TRP A 261 14.09 -23.66 -6.18
C TRP A 261 14.39 -23.07 -4.80
N LYS A 262 15.46 -22.30 -4.72
CA LYS A 262 15.77 -21.46 -3.57
C LYS A 262 15.07 -20.12 -3.71
N ASP A 263 14.32 -19.74 -2.69
CA ASP A 263 13.82 -18.39 -2.55
C ASP A 263 14.94 -17.44 -2.11
N ASN A 264 15.18 -16.39 -2.89
CA ASN A 264 16.12 -15.31 -2.55
C ASN A 264 15.42 -13.95 -2.48
N SER A 265 14.09 -13.92 -2.58
CA SER A 265 13.27 -12.73 -2.47
C SER A 265 12.54 -12.76 -1.12
N SER A 266 12.34 -11.59 -0.52
CA SER A 266 11.50 -11.43 0.68
C SER A 266 10.34 -10.45 0.47
N ALA A 267 10.25 -9.91 -0.75
CA ALA A 267 9.31 -8.87 -1.13
C ALA A 267 8.36 -9.32 -2.25
N GLU A 268 8.40 -10.59 -2.63
CA GLU A 268 7.55 -11.17 -3.66
C GLU A 268 6.14 -11.43 -3.14
N ASN A 269 5.15 -11.31 -4.03
CA ASN A 269 3.81 -11.80 -3.75
C ASN A 269 3.62 -13.25 -4.25
N ARG A 270 4.39 -13.64 -5.27
CA ARG A 270 4.27 -14.93 -5.96
C ARG A 270 5.49 -15.26 -6.81
N PHE A 271 5.62 -16.52 -7.21
CA PHE A 271 6.54 -16.99 -8.24
C PHE A 271 5.78 -17.46 -9.47
N TYR A 272 6.25 -17.09 -10.66
CA TYR A 272 5.75 -17.58 -11.94
C TYR A 272 6.63 -18.70 -12.46
N ILE A 273 6.00 -19.77 -12.90
CA ILE A 273 6.66 -20.93 -13.49
C ILE A 273 6.37 -20.94 -14.99
N GLU A 274 7.42 -21.04 -15.80
CA GLU A 274 7.33 -21.09 -17.25
C GLU A 274 8.00 -22.36 -17.78
N ARG A 275 7.45 -22.90 -18.88
CA ARG A 275 8.08 -23.97 -19.65
C ARG A 275 8.19 -23.63 -21.13
N GLN A 276 9.13 -24.29 -21.80
CA GLN A 276 9.36 -24.20 -23.24
C GLN A 276 9.78 -25.59 -23.75
N LEU A 277 9.49 -25.93 -25.00
CA LEU A 277 10.02 -27.17 -25.60
C LEU A 277 11.56 -27.19 -25.52
N TYR A 278 12.12 -28.38 -25.37
CA TYR A 278 13.56 -28.58 -25.16
C TYR A 278 14.42 -27.96 -26.28
N TRP A 279 13.97 -28.11 -27.52
CA TRP A 279 14.62 -27.57 -28.72
C TRP A 279 14.33 -26.08 -28.98
N GLY A 280 13.67 -25.39 -28.04
CA GLY A 280 13.35 -23.96 -28.13
C GLY A 280 11.90 -23.67 -28.52
N GLY A 281 11.58 -22.40 -28.80
CA GLY A 281 10.22 -21.92 -29.10
C GLY A 281 9.77 -20.76 -28.21
N ALA A 282 8.47 -20.57 -28.03
CA ALA A 282 7.96 -19.58 -27.08
C ALA A 282 7.90 -20.16 -25.66
N TRP A 283 8.25 -19.35 -24.66
CA TRP A 283 7.98 -19.70 -23.25
C TRP A 283 6.49 -19.53 -22.96
N SER A 284 5.91 -20.50 -22.27
CA SER A 284 4.52 -20.50 -21.81
C SER A 284 4.48 -20.48 -20.29
N VAL A 285 3.65 -19.60 -19.72
CA VAL A 285 3.39 -19.59 -18.28
C VAL A 285 2.51 -20.78 -17.93
N LEU A 286 3.00 -21.66 -17.07
CA LEU A 286 2.24 -22.79 -16.54
C LEU A 286 1.29 -22.36 -15.43
N GLY A 287 1.76 -21.43 -14.59
CA GLY A 287 1.01 -20.95 -13.45
C GLY A 287 1.88 -20.13 -12.51
N TYR A 288 1.35 -19.90 -11.31
CA TYR A 288 2.06 -19.23 -10.23
C TYR A 288 1.76 -19.87 -8.88
N VAL A 289 2.67 -19.66 -7.93
CA VAL A 289 2.52 -20.05 -6.52
C VAL A 289 2.68 -18.82 -5.63
N GLY A 290 2.08 -18.83 -4.44
CA GLY A 290 2.19 -17.71 -3.49
C GLY A 290 3.61 -17.42 -3.01
N ALA A 291 3.77 -16.33 -2.25
CA ALA A 291 5.04 -15.95 -1.62
C ALA A 291 5.63 -17.09 -0.77
N ASN A 292 6.96 -17.16 -0.70
CA ASN A 292 7.72 -18.19 0.02
C ASN A 292 7.47 -19.66 -0.40
N ILE A 293 6.64 -19.94 -1.41
CA ILE A 293 6.50 -21.29 -1.96
C ILE A 293 7.68 -21.56 -2.90
N THR A 294 8.37 -22.67 -2.66
CA THR A 294 9.63 -23.04 -3.34
C THR A 294 9.53 -24.28 -4.21
N THR A 295 8.31 -24.77 -4.46
CA THR A 295 8.07 -25.99 -5.23
C THR A 295 6.86 -25.86 -6.16
N TYR A 296 6.89 -26.57 -7.28
CA TYR A 296 5.78 -26.67 -8.23
C TYR A 296 5.81 -28.03 -8.94
N THR A 297 4.65 -28.62 -9.22
CA THR A 297 4.57 -29.88 -9.98
C THR A 297 3.90 -29.62 -11.33
N ASP A 298 4.62 -29.89 -12.41
CA ASP A 298 4.07 -29.91 -13.77
C ASP A 298 3.71 -31.33 -14.19
N THR A 299 2.74 -31.45 -15.09
CA THR A 299 2.34 -32.71 -15.73
C THR A 299 2.44 -32.53 -17.24
N PRO A 300 3.66 -32.62 -17.83
CA PRO A 300 3.84 -32.39 -19.25
C PRO A 300 3.14 -33.46 -20.09
N PRO A 301 2.65 -33.10 -21.29
CA PRO A 301 2.17 -34.08 -22.26
C PRO A 301 3.25 -35.13 -22.57
N PHE A 302 2.81 -36.37 -22.76
CA PHE A 302 3.68 -37.48 -23.09
C PHE A 302 4.50 -37.22 -24.37
N GLY A 303 5.75 -37.67 -24.39
CA GLY A 303 6.63 -37.62 -25.57
C GLY A 303 7.32 -36.27 -25.80
N PHE A 304 7.10 -35.27 -24.94
CA PHE A 304 7.74 -33.97 -25.05
C PHE A 304 8.72 -33.72 -23.89
N VAL A 305 9.88 -33.18 -24.24
CA VAL A 305 10.88 -32.70 -23.28
C VAL A 305 10.75 -31.19 -23.17
N TYR A 306 10.78 -30.68 -21.94
CA TYR A 306 10.62 -29.25 -21.65
C TYR A 306 11.78 -28.69 -20.82
N ASN A 307 12.13 -27.45 -21.11
CA ASN A 307 12.93 -26.56 -20.28
C ASN A 307 12.00 -25.78 -19.33
N TYR A 308 12.46 -25.54 -18.11
CA TYR A 308 11.73 -24.82 -17.06
C TYR A 308 12.56 -23.66 -16.53
N ARG A 309 11.87 -22.58 -16.14
CA ARG A 309 12.45 -21.44 -15.41
C ARG A 309 11.42 -20.81 -14.48
N VAL A 310 11.89 -20.13 -13.45
CA VAL A 310 11.05 -19.47 -12.44
C VAL A 310 11.48 -18.02 -12.27
N ARG A 311 10.54 -17.11 -12.00
CA ARG A 311 10.83 -15.73 -11.59
C ARG A 311 9.87 -15.27 -10.50
N ALA A 312 10.35 -14.39 -9.62
CA ALA A 312 9.52 -13.74 -8.62
C ALA A 312 8.71 -12.58 -9.25
N TRP A 313 7.59 -12.24 -8.62
CA TRP A 313 6.80 -11.07 -8.98
C TRP A 313 6.16 -10.42 -7.77
N ASN A 314 6.03 -9.09 -7.80
CA ASN A 314 5.13 -8.34 -6.92
C ASN A 314 4.42 -7.20 -7.68
N THR A 315 3.39 -6.62 -7.07
CA THR A 315 2.56 -5.57 -7.69
C THR A 315 3.31 -4.31 -8.08
N THR A 316 4.48 -4.06 -7.48
CA THR A 316 5.05 -2.72 -7.43
C THR A 316 6.44 -2.64 -8.10
N ALA A 317 7.24 -3.71 -8.07
CA ALA A 317 8.53 -3.87 -8.75
C ALA A 317 8.40 -4.66 -10.07
N GLY A 318 7.26 -5.31 -10.30
CA GLY A 318 7.08 -6.18 -11.46
C GLY A 318 7.79 -7.52 -11.27
N TYR A 319 8.63 -7.90 -12.22
CA TYR A 319 9.29 -9.22 -12.25
C TYR A 319 10.76 -9.14 -11.84
N SER A 320 11.25 -10.18 -11.14
CA SER A 320 12.70 -10.42 -11.05
C SER A 320 13.26 -10.90 -12.39
N ALA A 321 14.59 -11.02 -12.47
CA ALA A 321 15.21 -11.88 -13.47
C ALA A 321 14.77 -13.35 -13.27
N TYR A 322 14.95 -14.16 -14.31
CA TYR A 322 14.68 -15.60 -14.24
C TYR A 322 15.79 -16.35 -13.50
N SER A 323 15.42 -17.48 -12.90
CA SER A 323 16.35 -18.50 -12.44
C SER A 323 17.22 -19.05 -13.57
N ASN A 324 18.14 -19.95 -13.22
CA ASN A 324 18.71 -20.88 -14.20
C ASN A 324 17.60 -21.69 -14.89
N VAL A 325 17.85 -22.07 -16.14
CA VAL A 325 16.98 -22.97 -16.91
C VAL A 325 17.36 -24.42 -16.62
N VAL A 326 16.38 -25.29 -16.45
CA VAL A 326 16.60 -26.73 -16.23
C VAL A 326 15.63 -27.59 -17.01
N ASN A 327 16.03 -28.83 -17.28
CA ASN A 327 15.18 -29.91 -17.75
C ASN A 327 15.39 -31.15 -16.85
N PRO A 328 14.43 -32.09 -16.80
CA PRO A 328 14.61 -33.34 -16.08
C PRO A 328 15.72 -34.20 -16.71
N ALA A 329 16.38 -35.02 -15.91
CA ALA A 329 17.32 -36.01 -16.43
C ALA A 329 16.61 -37.06 -17.30
N SER A 330 17.28 -37.50 -18.36
CA SER A 330 16.83 -38.63 -19.19
C SER A 330 16.71 -39.91 -18.35
N PRO A 331 15.81 -40.83 -18.71
CA PRO A 331 15.76 -42.17 -18.14
C PRO A 331 17.05 -42.98 -18.34
N ASN A 332 17.30 -43.91 -17.43
CA ASN A 332 18.37 -44.89 -17.60
C ASN A 332 17.99 -45.92 -18.66
N ALA A 333 18.95 -46.32 -19.50
CA ALA A 333 18.72 -47.33 -20.53
C ALA A 333 18.37 -48.71 -19.93
N PRO A 334 17.44 -49.46 -20.56
CA PRO A 334 17.21 -50.87 -20.21
C PRO A 334 18.47 -51.71 -20.44
N SER A 335 18.56 -52.86 -19.77
CA SER A 335 19.69 -53.78 -19.96
C SER A 335 19.25 -55.24 -20.00
N ASN A 336 20.18 -56.16 -20.24
CA ASN A 336 19.93 -57.60 -20.30
C ASN A 336 18.82 -57.97 -21.29
N LEU A 337 18.70 -57.24 -22.41
CA LEU A 337 17.75 -57.56 -23.46
C LEU A 337 18.08 -58.93 -24.05
N THR A 338 17.08 -59.81 -24.08
CA THR A 338 17.10 -61.12 -24.72
C THR A 338 15.89 -61.24 -25.63
N VAL A 339 16.01 -62.06 -26.67
CA VAL A 339 14.92 -62.37 -27.59
C VAL A 339 14.83 -63.89 -27.77
N VAL A 340 13.61 -64.42 -27.71
CA VAL A 340 13.31 -65.83 -27.92
C VAL A 340 12.35 -65.96 -29.10
N ALA A 341 12.71 -66.78 -30.07
CA ALA A 341 11.83 -67.10 -31.21
C ALA A 341 10.76 -68.09 -30.78
N LYS A 342 9.54 -67.81 -31.21
CA LYS A 342 8.40 -68.72 -31.21
C LYS A 342 8.13 -69.17 -32.66
N THR A 343 7.07 -69.93 -32.89
CA THR A 343 6.66 -70.33 -34.25
C THR A 343 5.98 -69.16 -34.96
N ASN A 344 5.89 -69.23 -36.29
CA ASN A 344 5.14 -68.26 -37.11
C ASN A 344 5.63 -66.80 -36.95
N VAL A 345 6.96 -66.60 -37.00
CA VAL A 345 7.61 -65.28 -36.90
C VAL A 345 7.14 -64.46 -35.69
N GLN A 346 6.96 -65.15 -34.57
CA GLN A 346 6.67 -64.55 -33.27
C GLN A 346 7.94 -64.47 -32.42
N PHE A 347 8.07 -63.40 -31.66
CA PHE A 347 9.22 -63.15 -30.78
C PHE A 347 8.74 -62.73 -29.40
N THR A 348 9.43 -63.18 -28.37
CA THR A 348 9.29 -62.62 -27.02
C THR A 348 10.59 -61.96 -26.61
N LEU A 349 10.52 -60.66 -26.34
CA LEU A 349 11.63 -59.87 -25.82
C LEU A 349 11.50 -59.79 -24.30
N ASN A 350 12.62 -59.93 -23.59
CA ASN A 350 12.68 -59.72 -22.15
C ASN A 350 13.89 -58.82 -21.83
N TRP A 351 13.69 -57.83 -20.96
CA TRP A 351 14.75 -56.92 -20.53
C TRP A 351 14.62 -56.56 -19.05
N LYS A 352 15.68 -55.95 -18.51
CA LYS A 352 15.70 -55.35 -17.19
C LYS A 352 15.42 -53.85 -17.31
N ASP A 353 14.47 -53.38 -16.51
CA ASP A 353 14.27 -51.95 -16.27
C ASP A 353 15.31 -51.42 -15.27
N ASN A 354 15.95 -50.30 -15.61
CA ASN A 354 16.94 -49.62 -14.77
C ASN A 354 16.54 -48.17 -14.44
N SER A 355 15.35 -47.78 -14.86
CA SER A 355 14.85 -46.43 -14.71
C SER A 355 13.75 -46.40 -13.64
N THR A 356 13.52 -45.22 -13.07
CA THR A 356 12.35 -44.94 -12.21
C THR A 356 11.59 -43.68 -12.65
N ASN A 357 12.13 -42.98 -13.65
CA ASN A 357 11.61 -41.76 -14.26
C ASN A 357 11.12 -41.98 -15.70
N GLU A 358 10.98 -43.24 -16.11
CA GLU A 358 10.41 -43.64 -17.38
C GLU A 358 8.88 -43.65 -17.31
N THR A 359 8.34 -43.54 -18.50
CA THR A 359 6.94 -43.26 -18.81
C THR A 359 6.44 -44.26 -19.85
N GLY A 360 7.37 -45.08 -20.32
CA GLY A 360 7.18 -46.21 -21.21
C GLY A 360 8.49 -46.65 -21.83
N PHE A 361 8.40 -47.61 -22.73
CA PHE A 361 9.51 -48.12 -23.53
C PHE A 361 9.15 -48.13 -25.01
N LEU A 362 10.15 -47.86 -25.84
CA LEU A 362 10.10 -48.06 -27.29
C LEU A 362 11.02 -49.22 -27.65
N ILE A 363 10.62 -50.01 -28.63
CA ILE A 363 11.42 -51.09 -29.18
C ILE A 363 11.90 -50.66 -30.56
N ALA A 364 13.22 -50.63 -30.74
CA ALA A 364 13.85 -50.47 -32.04
C ALA A 364 14.19 -51.85 -32.61
N TYR A 365 14.04 -52.01 -33.91
CA TYR A 365 14.45 -53.20 -34.63
C TYR A 365 15.12 -52.87 -35.96
N ARG A 366 15.90 -53.81 -36.50
CA ARG A 366 16.37 -53.79 -37.89
C ARG A 366 16.48 -55.20 -38.45
N ASP A 367 16.30 -55.31 -39.76
CA ASP A 367 16.59 -56.51 -40.54
C ASP A 367 18.10 -56.52 -40.87
N ALA A 368 18.87 -57.27 -40.10
CA ALA A 368 20.32 -57.34 -40.25
C ALA A 368 20.74 -58.16 -41.48
N THR A 369 19.91 -59.09 -41.96
CA THR A 369 20.18 -59.82 -43.21
C THR A 369 20.20 -58.87 -44.41
N LYS A 370 19.29 -57.88 -44.41
CA LYS A 370 19.16 -56.91 -45.51
C LYS A 370 19.92 -55.60 -45.29
N ASN A 371 20.78 -55.50 -44.26
CA ASN A 371 21.40 -54.25 -43.83
C ASN A 371 20.39 -53.11 -43.63
N GLY A 372 19.22 -53.42 -43.09
CA GLY A 372 18.17 -52.44 -42.81
C GLY A 372 18.59 -51.42 -41.75
N SER A 373 18.09 -50.19 -41.88
CA SER A 373 18.22 -49.16 -40.86
C SER A 373 17.41 -49.50 -39.61
N TRP A 374 17.82 -48.96 -38.46
CA TRP A 374 17.01 -49.04 -37.24
C TRP A 374 15.70 -48.29 -37.42
N ALA A 375 14.60 -48.95 -37.06
CA ALA A 375 13.27 -48.38 -37.01
C ALA A 375 12.62 -48.67 -35.66
N TYR A 376 11.79 -47.76 -35.16
CA TYR A 376 10.96 -48.03 -33.99
C TYR A 376 9.69 -48.78 -34.40
N ILE A 377 9.31 -49.75 -33.60
CA ILE A 377 7.95 -50.30 -33.62
C ILE A 377 7.01 -49.17 -33.18
N LYS A 378 5.93 -48.93 -33.92
CA LYS A 378 4.94 -47.87 -33.63
C LYS A 378 4.04 -48.22 -32.44
N ALA A 379 4.63 -48.61 -31.33
CA ALA A 379 3.96 -48.98 -30.10
C ALA A 379 4.76 -48.50 -28.90
N LEU A 380 4.05 -47.96 -27.92
CA LEU A 380 4.61 -47.57 -26.64
C LEU A 380 4.21 -48.60 -25.59
N TYR A 381 5.20 -49.20 -24.94
CA TYR A 381 4.99 -50.11 -23.82
C TYR A 381 4.89 -49.31 -22.53
N SER A 382 4.00 -49.70 -21.62
CA SER A 382 3.76 -49.01 -20.35
C SER A 382 5.03 -48.90 -19.48
N PRO A 383 5.10 -47.96 -18.53
CA PRO A 383 6.18 -47.89 -17.54
C PRO A 383 6.35 -49.23 -16.80
N ASN A 384 7.57 -49.52 -16.33
CA ASN A 384 7.93 -50.80 -15.68
C ASN A 384 7.69 -52.07 -16.50
N THR A 385 7.33 -51.98 -17.79
CA THR A 385 7.24 -53.15 -18.67
C THR A 385 8.63 -53.75 -18.87
N THR A 386 8.74 -55.07 -18.73
CA THR A 386 10.00 -55.82 -18.89
C THR A 386 9.92 -56.91 -19.96
N THR A 387 8.77 -57.02 -20.65
CA THR A 387 8.52 -58.03 -21.67
C THR A 387 7.64 -57.50 -22.80
N ALA A 388 7.87 -57.96 -24.03
CA ALA A 388 7.05 -57.65 -25.19
C ALA A 388 6.93 -58.84 -26.12
N ASN A 389 5.72 -59.09 -26.61
CA ASN A 389 5.47 -60.07 -27.67
C ASN A 389 5.27 -59.36 -29.00
N LEU A 390 6.04 -59.80 -30.00
CA LEU A 390 6.07 -59.24 -31.34
C LEU A 390 5.71 -60.32 -32.37
N VAL A 391 5.16 -59.89 -33.49
CA VAL A 391 4.85 -60.74 -34.65
C VAL A 391 5.30 -60.06 -35.93
N GLY A 392 5.59 -60.85 -36.96
CA GLY A 392 5.90 -60.36 -38.30
C GLY A 392 7.37 -60.51 -38.67
N GLY A 393 7.74 -60.02 -39.84
CA GLY A 393 9.05 -60.26 -40.43
C GLY A 393 9.08 -61.49 -41.34
N THR A 394 10.22 -61.70 -41.98
CA THR A 394 10.42 -62.73 -43.01
C THR A 394 11.18 -63.91 -42.42
N SER A 395 10.65 -65.12 -42.61
CA SER A 395 11.32 -66.36 -42.15
C SER A 395 12.71 -66.48 -42.78
N GLY A 396 13.72 -66.83 -41.97
CA GLY A 396 15.11 -66.94 -42.39
C GLY A 396 15.92 -65.65 -42.21
N ASP A 397 15.29 -64.48 -42.08
CA ASP A 397 16.01 -63.24 -41.83
C ASP A 397 16.45 -63.11 -40.37
N VAL A 398 17.57 -62.43 -40.15
CA VAL A 398 18.13 -62.12 -38.84
C VAL A 398 17.66 -60.73 -38.43
N TYR A 399 16.92 -60.67 -37.33
CA TYR A 399 16.46 -59.42 -36.75
C TYR A 399 17.29 -59.07 -35.52
N GLN A 400 17.60 -57.77 -35.40
CA GLN A 400 18.24 -57.19 -34.23
C GLN A 400 17.29 -56.25 -33.53
N PHE A 401 17.29 -56.29 -32.20
CA PHE A 401 16.41 -55.51 -31.35
C PHE A 401 17.20 -54.72 -30.31
N ALA A 402 16.68 -53.56 -29.94
CA ALA A 402 17.12 -52.75 -28.81
C ALA A 402 15.90 -52.10 -28.14
N VAL A 403 15.97 -51.84 -26.83
CA VAL A 403 14.89 -51.18 -26.08
C VAL A 403 15.40 -49.84 -25.55
N VAL A 404 14.54 -48.82 -25.59
CA VAL A 404 14.79 -47.46 -25.10
C VAL A 404 13.71 -47.11 -24.08
N SER A 405 14.09 -46.54 -22.94
CA SER A 405 13.14 -45.97 -21.99
C SER A 405 12.81 -44.52 -22.38
N VAL A 406 11.53 -44.15 -22.22
CA VAL A 406 11.01 -42.83 -22.57
C VAL A 406 10.64 -42.10 -21.30
N GLY A 407 11.02 -40.84 -21.13
CA GLY A 407 10.65 -40.05 -19.96
C GLY A 407 10.57 -38.56 -20.23
N PRO A 408 10.26 -37.74 -19.21
CA PRO A 408 10.12 -36.29 -19.37
C PRO A 408 11.47 -35.59 -19.60
N GLY A 409 12.59 -36.28 -19.37
CA GLY A 409 13.93 -35.88 -19.79
C GLY A 409 14.30 -36.33 -21.22
N GLY A 410 13.41 -37.07 -21.90
CA GLY A 410 13.62 -37.58 -23.25
C GLY A 410 13.83 -39.09 -23.30
N LEU A 411 14.49 -39.55 -24.36
CA LEU A 411 14.85 -40.95 -24.56
C LEU A 411 16.15 -41.28 -23.82
N SER A 412 16.26 -42.52 -23.34
CA SER A 412 17.54 -43.09 -22.92
C SER A 412 18.41 -43.46 -24.12
N ASN A 413 19.64 -43.91 -23.85
CA ASN A 413 20.40 -44.71 -24.82
C ASN A 413 19.71 -46.06 -25.09
N PHE A 414 20.13 -46.76 -26.15
CA PHE A 414 19.73 -48.14 -26.40
C PHE A 414 20.21 -49.08 -25.29
N SER A 415 19.42 -50.12 -25.04
CA SER A 415 19.89 -51.33 -24.36
C SER A 415 21.01 -52.03 -25.14
N ASN A 416 21.53 -53.13 -24.60
CA ASN A 416 22.29 -54.08 -25.41
C ASN A 416 21.44 -54.59 -26.59
N ILE A 417 22.09 -54.93 -27.71
CA ILE A 417 21.44 -55.48 -28.90
C ILE A 417 21.20 -56.98 -28.70
N ALA A 418 19.98 -57.43 -28.97
CA ALA A 418 19.64 -58.86 -29.03
C ALA A 418 19.34 -59.26 -30.48
N SER A 419 19.85 -60.42 -30.92
CA SER A 419 19.74 -60.89 -32.32
C SER A 419 19.05 -62.24 -32.40
N ILE A 420 18.22 -62.46 -33.42
CA ILE A 420 17.58 -63.77 -33.65
C ILE A 420 17.23 -64.00 -35.12
N THR A 421 17.28 -65.26 -35.56
CA THR A 421 16.76 -65.68 -36.87
C THR A 421 15.25 -65.97 -36.75
N ALA A 422 14.45 -65.34 -37.60
CA ALA A 422 13.02 -65.58 -37.66
C ALA A 422 12.70 -66.97 -38.22
N ILE A 423 11.75 -67.67 -37.60
CA ILE A 423 11.34 -69.04 -37.97
C ILE A 423 9.82 -69.10 -38.17
N SER A 424 9.37 -69.76 -39.24
CA SER A 424 7.96 -70.04 -39.53
C SER A 424 7.65 -71.54 -39.36
N SER A 425 6.40 -71.88 -38.98
CA SER A 425 5.96 -73.27 -39.13
C SER A 425 5.65 -73.53 -40.60
N THR A 426 5.90 -74.74 -41.09
CA THR A 426 5.66 -75.12 -42.48
C THR A 426 4.19 -74.92 -42.83
N GLY A 427 3.90 -73.91 -43.66
CA GLY A 427 2.58 -73.67 -44.24
C GLY A 427 1.79 -72.51 -43.63
N SER A 428 2.17 -71.27 -43.92
CA SER A 428 1.23 -70.15 -44.13
C SER A 428 2.00 -68.91 -44.61
N GLN A 429 1.75 -68.52 -45.86
CA GLN A 429 2.07 -67.19 -46.40
C GLN A 429 1.03 -66.20 -45.87
N GLY A 430 1.47 -65.20 -45.11
CA GLY A 430 0.58 -64.15 -44.61
C GLY A 430 1.14 -63.26 -43.50
N ALA A 431 2.43 -63.36 -43.15
CA ALA A 431 3.02 -62.44 -42.18
C ALA A 431 3.40 -61.13 -42.87
N SER A 432 3.02 -60.00 -42.27
CA SER A 432 3.53 -58.68 -42.64
C SER A 432 5.07 -58.69 -42.60
N SER A 433 5.74 -58.09 -43.59
CA SER A 433 7.19 -57.90 -43.55
C SER A 433 7.65 -56.96 -42.42
N LEU A 434 6.72 -56.21 -41.84
CA LEU A 434 6.95 -55.32 -40.70
C LEU A 434 6.80 -56.09 -39.39
N ILE A 435 7.72 -55.86 -38.46
CA ILE A 435 7.58 -56.34 -37.08
C ILE A 435 6.69 -55.38 -36.32
N GLN A 436 5.70 -55.93 -35.63
CA GLN A 436 4.69 -55.19 -34.87
C GLN A 436 4.32 -55.94 -33.58
N PRO A 437 3.63 -55.32 -32.62
CA PRO A 437 3.15 -56.00 -31.43
C PRO A 437 2.14 -57.12 -31.78
N GLU A 438 2.07 -58.15 -30.94
CA GLU A 438 1.00 -59.16 -31.02
C GLU A 438 -0.38 -58.52 -30.70
N ASN A 439 -1.46 -59.01 -31.35
CA ASN A 439 -2.81 -58.43 -31.28
C ASN A 439 -3.24 -58.08 -29.84
N GLY A 440 -3.73 -56.85 -29.63
CA GLY A 440 -4.27 -56.38 -28.34
C GLY A 440 -3.47 -55.27 -27.65
N VAL A 441 -2.31 -54.87 -28.19
CA VAL A 441 -1.57 -53.67 -27.77
C VAL A 441 -2.06 -52.47 -28.58
N LEU A 442 -2.39 -51.36 -27.90
CA LEU A 442 -2.95 -50.16 -28.53
C LEU A 442 -1.97 -49.62 -29.59
N ASP A 443 -2.37 -49.70 -30.85
CA ASP A 443 -1.69 -49.11 -32.00
C ASP A 443 -1.92 -47.59 -31.95
N LEU A 444 -1.05 -46.89 -31.24
CA LEU A 444 -1.14 -45.44 -31.14
C LEU A 444 -0.47 -44.83 -32.37
N ASN A 445 -1.28 -44.22 -33.23
CA ASN A 445 -0.87 -43.29 -34.29
C ASN A 445 -0.20 -42.02 -33.69
N PHE A 446 0.77 -42.16 -32.80
CA PHE A 446 1.67 -41.07 -32.47
C PHE A 446 2.58 -40.85 -33.69
N GLN A 447 2.46 -39.66 -34.27
CA GLN A 447 3.53 -39.07 -35.07
C GLN A 447 4.71 -38.84 -34.10
N LEU A 448 5.51 -39.87 -33.84
CA LEU A 448 6.89 -39.60 -33.48
C LEU A 448 7.44 -38.75 -34.63
N PRO A 449 8.07 -37.59 -34.38
CA PRO A 449 8.82 -36.93 -35.44
C PRO A 449 9.72 -38.00 -36.06
N GLU A 450 9.80 -38.07 -37.39
CA GLU A 450 10.70 -38.99 -38.08
C GLU A 450 12.12 -38.70 -37.61
N ILE A 451 12.54 -39.35 -36.53
CA ILE A 451 13.93 -39.40 -36.12
C ILE A 451 14.52 -40.44 -37.04
N THR A 452 14.97 -39.99 -38.21
CA THR A 452 15.91 -40.75 -39.02
C THR A 452 17.17 -40.89 -38.19
N ILE A 453 17.33 -42.05 -37.54
CA ILE A 453 18.53 -42.37 -36.78
C ILE A 453 19.64 -42.61 -37.81
N ASN A 454 20.37 -41.55 -38.14
CA ASN A 454 21.61 -41.66 -38.89
C ASN A 454 22.70 -42.13 -37.92
N SER A 455 23.03 -43.43 -38.05
CA SER A 455 24.16 -44.16 -37.46
C SER A 455 24.37 -44.05 -35.94
#